data_AF-A0A960BLA4-F1
#
_entry.id   AF-A0A960BLA4-F1
#
_cell.length_a   1.000
_cell.length_b   1.000
_cell.length_c   1.000
_cell.angle_alpha   90.00
_cell.angle_beta   90.00
_cell.angle_gamma   90.00
#
_symmetry.space_group_name_H-M   'P 1'
#
loop_
_entity.id
_entity.type
_entity.pdbx_description
1 polymer ?
#
loop_
_entity_poly.entity_id
_entity_poly.type
_entity_poly.pdbx_seq_one_letter_code
_entity_poly.pdbx_strand_id
1 'polypeptide(L)'
;PVGLLLGAATMTKWYPVVILPVVLVYLWQRDRTAARAALGGFLGVVVLVAAVTLLSAGVSGFLVPYEFHAGRWGNSQSLLILFDGWGVLDAFHGPARAVFRVLQFLPAIVVLFLRVTTWRAVVAWSLLSVLAFMLGNSVYSPQWLLWVAPLLLLIATSRLDVLLVLTFNCSTILMFPVAFHRTGSDGGWFVAAVACNLAVVLIWLVRSAWLVRDEQVSRPVGSQP
;
A
#
# COMPACT_ATOMS: atom_id res chain seq x y z
N PRO A 1 1.02 18.44 11.80
CA PRO A 1 1.42 17.14 12.38
C PRO A 1 1.28 15.95 11.40
N VAL A 2 0.09 15.68 10.84
CA VAL A 2 -0.14 14.49 9.98
C VAL A 2 0.73 14.46 8.72
N GLY A 3 0.90 15.61 8.05
CA GLY A 3 1.76 15.73 6.87
C GLY A 3 3.22 15.38 7.14
N LEU A 4 3.75 15.85 8.27
CA LEU A 4 5.13 15.57 8.71
C LEU A 4 5.32 14.07 8.95
N LEU A 5 4.39 13.44 9.67
CA LEU A 5 4.43 12.00 9.96
C LEU A 5 4.36 11.16 8.68
N LEU A 6 3.47 11.54 7.75
CA LEU A 6 3.33 10.85 6.49
C LEU A 6 4.57 11.04 5.60
N GLY A 7 5.15 12.24 5.57
CA GLY A 7 6.40 12.51 4.87
C GLY A 7 7.56 11.67 5.42
N ALA A 8 7.70 11.61 6.74
CA ALA A 8 8.72 10.79 7.39
C ALA A 8 8.52 9.29 7.12
N ALA A 9 7.27 8.81 7.16
CA ALA A 9 6.93 7.44 6.79
C ALA A 9 7.28 7.14 5.32
N THR A 10 6.92 8.03 4.38
CA THR A 10 7.24 7.91 2.96
C THR A 10 8.75 7.90 2.69
N MET A 11 9.51 8.71 3.41
CA MET A 11 10.97 8.72 3.28
C MET A 11 11.64 7.49 3.90
N THR A 12 10.97 6.80 4.82
CA THR A 12 11.44 5.51 5.35
C THR A 12 11.10 4.36 4.39
N LYS A 13 9.91 4.39 3.78
CA LYS A 13 9.43 3.43 2.79
C LYS A 13 8.43 4.10 1.87
N TRP A 14 8.41 3.76 0.58
CA TRP A 14 7.62 4.52 -0.41
C TRP A 14 6.10 4.39 -0.26
N TYR A 15 5.56 3.21 0.06
CA TYR A 15 4.11 2.95 -0.04
C TYR A 15 3.17 3.86 0.77
N PRO A 16 3.52 4.48 1.93
CA PRO A 16 2.65 5.46 2.59
C PRO A 16 2.30 6.66 1.70
N VAL A 17 3.04 6.91 0.61
CA VAL A 17 2.69 7.97 -0.34
C VAL A 17 1.26 7.81 -0.89
N VAL A 18 0.78 6.57 -1.06
CA VAL A 18 -0.56 6.31 -1.62
C VAL A 18 -1.70 6.64 -0.62
N ILE A 19 -1.36 6.88 0.65
CA ILE A 19 -2.29 7.34 1.69
C ILE A 19 -2.51 8.86 1.59
N LEU A 20 -1.53 9.61 1.05
CA LEU A 20 -1.58 11.08 1.00
C LEU A 20 -2.83 11.61 0.28
N PRO A 21 -3.21 11.12 -0.93
CA PRO A 21 -4.43 11.57 -1.60
C PRO A 21 -5.69 11.40 -0.75
N VAL A 22 -5.81 10.27 -0.05
CA VAL A 22 -6.97 9.96 0.81
C VAL A 22 -7.09 10.97 1.95
N VAL A 23 -5.98 11.23 2.66
CA VAL A 23 -5.93 12.17 3.79
C VAL A 23 -6.20 13.60 3.30
N LEU A 24 -5.61 14.00 2.17
CA LEU A 24 -5.80 15.34 1.63
C LEU A 24 -7.25 15.56 1.19
N VAL A 25 -7.89 14.61 0.52
CA VAL A 25 -9.32 14.71 0.15
C VAL A 25 -10.19 14.87 1.39
N TYR A 26 -9.99 14.05 2.42
CA TYR A 26 -10.74 14.13 3.67
C TYR A 26 -10.55 15.48 4.37
N LEU A 27 -9.30 15.94 4.50
CA LEU A 27 -9.01 17.23 5.12
C LEU A 27 -9.54 18.38 4.27
N TRP A 28 -9.40 18.35 2.95
CA TRP A 28 -9.84 19.42 2.06
C TRP A 28 -11.36 19.65 2.13
N GLN A 29 -12.12 18.58 2.36
CA GLN A 29 -13.58 18.62 2.53
C GLN A 29 -14.01 19.18 3.89
N ARG A 30 -13.13 19.18 4.90
CA ARG A 30 -13.43 19.66 6.27
C ARG A 30 -12.78 21.00 6.60
N ASP A 31 -11.48 21.11 6.31
CA ASP A 31 -10.63 22.27 6.57
C ASP A 31 -9.49 22.34 5.53
N ARG A 32 -9.63 23.28 4.58
CA ARG A 32 -8.65 23.51 3.51
C ARG A 32 -7.30 24.01 4.06
N THR A 33 -7.30 24.73 5.17
CA THR A 33 -6.07 25.20 5.80
C THR A 33 -5.30 24.02 6.39
N ALA A 34 -6.00 23.11 7.08
CA ALA A 34 -5.40 21.87 7.57
C ALA A 34 -4.86 20.99 6.42
N ALA A 35 -5.59 20.88 5.31
CA ALA A 35 -5.14 20.14 4.13
C ALA A 35 -3.87 20.74 3.51
N ARG A 36 -3.81 22.07 3.34
CA ARG A 36 -2.61 22.77 2.86
C ARG A 36 -1.43 22.61 3.82
N ALA A 37 -1.67 22.72 5.13
CA ALA A 37 -0.66 22.49 6.15
C ALA A 37 -0.14 21.04 6.14
N ALA A 38 -1.01 20.05 5.90
CA ALA A 38 -0.62 18.66 5.74
C ALA A 38 0.23 18.45 4.48
N LEU A 39 -0.19 18.98 3.33
CA LEU A 39 0.59 18.91 2.10
C LEU A 39 1.95 19.61 2.25
N GLY A 40 1.97 20.83 2.81
CA GLY A 40 3.19 21.58 3.06
C GLY A 40 4.15 20.86 4.01
N GLY A 41 3.64 20.27 5.09
CA GLY A 41 4.44 19.44 6.00
C GLY A 41 5.01 18.19 5.32
N PHE A 42 4.21 17.49 4.51
CA PHE A 42 4.66 16.33 3.74
C PHE A 42 5.80 16.72 2.79
N LEU A 43 5.58 17.74 1.96
CA LEU A 43 6.57 18.23 1.00
C LEU A 43 7.83 18.74 1.71
N GLY A 44 7.68 19.44 2.83
CA GLY A 44 8.79 19.92 3.65
C GLY A 44 9.72 18.80 4.11
N VAL A 45 9.17 17.67 4.58
CA VAL A 45 9.99 16.50 4.98
C VAL A 45 10.66 15.86 3.77
N VAL A 46 9.95 15.66 2.66
CA VAL A 46 10.52 15.07 1.44
C VAL A 46 11.67 15.92 0.90
N VAL A 47 11.45 17.23 0.78
CA VAL A 47 12.48 18.18 0.32
C VAL A 47 13.66 18.21 1.29
N LEU A 48 13.43 18.24 2.60
CA LEU A 48 14.50 18.24 3.59
C LEU A 48 15.37 16.99 3.48
N VAL A 49 14.78 15.80 3.44
CA VAL A 49 15.55 14.55 3.33
C VAL A 49 16.30 14.49 2.00
N ALA A 50 15.64 14.82 0.89
CA ALA A 50 16.28 14.86 -0.42
C ALA A 50 17.45 15.86 -0.46
N ALA A 51 17.28 17.06 0.10
CA ALA A 51 18.33 18.07 0.17
C ALA A 51 19.51 17.61 1.02
N VAL A 52 19.27 17.02 2.20
CA VAL A 52 20.33 16.46 3.03
C VAL A 52 21.10 15.37 2.28
N THR A 53 20.43 14.46 1.59
CA THR A 53 21.09 13.41 0.78
C THR A 53 21.88 14.00 -0.38
N LEU A 54 21.32 14.96 -1.12
CA LEU A 54 22.00 15.62 -2.24
C LEU A 54 23.23 16.42 -1.80
N LEU A 55 23.14 17.16 -0.69
CA LEU A 55 24.25 17.96 -0.16
C LEU A 55 25.37 17.09 0.43
N SER A 56 25.02 15.95 1.05
CA SER A 56 26.01 15.07 1.69
C SER A 56 26.61 14.02 0.76
N ALA A 57 25.83 13.46 -0.16
CA ALA A 57 26.23 12.33 -1.00
C ALA A 57 26.21 12.65 -2.51
N GLY A 58 25.84 13.88 -2.89
CA GLY A 58 25.73 14.29 -4.29
C GLY A 58 24.55 13.63 -5.03
N VAL A 59 24.46 13.92 -6.32
CA VAL A 59 23.43 13.35 -7.21
C VAL A 59 23.58 11.83 -7.33
N SER A 60 24.82 11.32 -7.43
CA SER A 60 25.07 9.88 -7.51
C SER A 60 24.55 9.16 -6.27
N GLY A 61 24.88 9.64 -5.07
CA GLY A 61 24.40 9.07 -3.81
C GLY A 61 22.88 9.11 -3.66
N PHE A 62 22.25 10.21 -4.10
CA PHE A 62 20.78 10.32 -4.12
C PHE A 62 20.12 9.30 -5.06
N LEU A 63 20.74 9.00 -6.20
CA LEU A 63 20.18 8.08 -7.20
C LEU A 63 20.35 6.59 -6.86
N VAL A 64 21.30 6.22 -5.98
CA VAL A 64 21.57 4.80 -5.64
C VAL A 64 20.32 3.98 -5.32
N PRO A 65 19.37 4.41 -4.46
CA PRO A 65 18.18 3.61 -4.17
C PRO A 65 17.28 3.43 -5.39
N TYR A 66 17.19 4.45 -6.26
CA TYR A 66 16.36 4.42 -7.47
C TYR A 66 16.97 3.50 -8.53
N GLU A 67 18.28 3.57 -8.74
CA GLU A 67 19.01 2.67 -9.65
C GLU A 67 18.93 1.22 -9.16
N PHE A 68 19.12 1.00 -7.86
CA PHE A 68 18.93 -0.31 -7.25
C PHE A 68 17.53 -0.85 -7.52
N HIS A 69 16.48 -0.07 -7.30
CA HIS A 69 15.10 -0.50 -7.55
C HIS A 69 14.76 -0.65 -9.04
N ALA A 70 15.35 0.15 -9.92
CA ALA A 70 15.17 0.04 -11.36
C ALA A 70 15.81 -1.24 -11.93
N GLY A 71 16.95 -1.66 -11.38
CA GLY A 71 17.64 -2.90 -11.76
C GLY A 71 17.08 -4.18 -11.13
N ARG A 72 16.12 -4.07 -10.20
CA ARG A 72 15.54 -5.25 -9.55
C ARG A 72 14.57 -5.99 -10.46
N TRP A 73 14.80 -7.29 -10.54
CA TRP A 73 13.84 -8.24 -11.09
C TRP A 73 12.60 -8.32 -10.19
N GLY A 74 11.47 -8.69 -10.79
CA GLY A 74 10.27 -8.98 -10.03
C GLY A 74 10.48 -10.19 -9.12
N ASN A 75 9.88 -10.15 -7.94
CA ASN A 75 9.94 -11.27 -7.02
C ASN A 75 8.82 -12.27 -7.38
N SER A 76 9.11 -13.56 -7.28
CA SER A 76 8.17 -14.65 -7.61
C SER A 76 6.89 -14.64 -6.77
N GLN A 77 6.87 -13.89 -5.68
CA GLN A 77 5.71 -13.73 -4.81
C GLN A 77 4.78 -12.58 -5.25
N SER A 78 5.19 -11.75 -6.21
CA SER A 78 4.33 -10.70 -6.75
C SER A 78 3.28 -11.30 -7.70
N LEU A 79 2.07 -10.74 -7.70
CA LEU A 79 0.97 -11.27 -8.50
C LEU A 79 1.28 -11.23 -10.01
N LEU A 80 1.99 -10.18 -10.48
CA LEU A 80 2.43 -10.06 -11.87
C LEU A 80 3.33 -11.23 -12.28
N ILE A 81 4.34 -11.54 -11.46
CA ILE A 81 5.31 -12.61 -11.77
C ILE A 81 4.68 -13.99 -11.60
N LEU A 82 3.72 -14.16 -10.69
CA LEU A 82 2.95 -15.40 -10.58
C LEU A 82 2.15 -15.69 -11.85
N PHE A 83 1.46 -14.68 -12.41
CA PHE A 83 0.74 -14.85 -13.67
C PHE A 83 1.66 -15.09 -14.86
N ASP A 84 2.84 -14.48 -14.88
CA ASP A 84 3.89 -14.76 -15.86
C ASP A 84 4.38 -16.21 -15.77
N GLY A 85 4.68 -16.69 -14.57
CA GLY A 85 5.07 -18.08 -14.32
C GLY A 85 4.01 -19.13 -14.68
N TRP A 86 2.73 -18.75 -14.73
CA TRP A 86 1.62 -19.58 -15.21
C TRP A 86 1.33 -19.44 -16.70
N GLY A 87 2.08 -18.60 -17.42
CA GLY A 87 1.87 -18.34 -18.85
C GLY A 87 0.59 -17.57 -19.15
N VAL A 88 -0.01 -16.89 -18.15
CA VAL A 88 -1.24 -16.09 -18.30
C VAL A 88 -0.92 -14.70 -18.85
N LEU A 89 0.22 -14.13 -18.45
CA LEU A 89 0.67 -12.79 -18.83
C LEU A 89 2.15 -12.84 -19.27
N ASP A 90 2.59 -11.81 -20.00
CA ASP A 90 4.01 -11.52 -20.21
C ASP A 90 4.39 -10.30 -19.36
N ALA A 91 5.09 -10.54 -18.26
CA ALA A 91 5.48 -9.50 -17.31
C ALA A 91 6.60 -8.58 -17.83
N PHE A 92 7.33 -8.99 -18.87
CA PHE A 92 8.57 -8.35 -19.30
C PHE A 92 8.41 -7.58 -20.61
N HIS A 93 7.64 -8.11 -21.57
CA HIS A 93 7.51 -7.53 -22.91
C HIS A 93 6.07 -7.15 -23.29
N GLY A 94 5.12 -7.35 -22.38
CA GLY A 94 3.70 -7.10 -22.61
C GLY A 94 3.12 -5.83 -21.96
N PRO A 95 1.87 -5.47 -22.33
CA PRO A 95 1.12 -4.38 -21.69
C PRO A 95 0.79 -4.66 -20.21
N ALA A 96 0.91 -5.92 -19.77
CA ALA A 96 0.64 -6.34 -18.40
C ALA A 96 1.41 -5.51 -17.36
N ARG A 97 2.70 -5.23 -17.62
CA ARG A 97 3.51 -4.39 -16.72
C ARG A 97 2.94 -2.97 -16.59
N ALA A 98 2.48 -2.38 -17.68
CA ALA A 98 1.86 -1.06 -17.66
C ALA A 98 0.52 -1.08 -16.90
N VAL A 99 -0.31 -2.11 -17.14
CA VAL A 99 -1.57 -2.32 -16.42
C VAL A 99 -1.34 -2.41 -14.92
N PHE A 100 -0.42 -3.27 -14.47
CA PHE A 100 -0.09 -3.42 -13.04
C PHE A 100 0.43 -2.13 -12.41
N ARG A 101 1.27 -1.36 -13.12
CA ARG A 101 1.71 -0.02 -12.67
C ARG A 101 0.56 0.96 -12.48
N VAL A 102 -0.47 0.91 -13.35
CA VAL A 102 -1.66 1.76 -13.18
C VAL A 102 -2.52 1.26 -12.02
N LEU A 103 -2.79 -0.05 -11.97
CA LEU A 103 -3.63 -0.68 -10.94
C LEU A 103 -3.11 -0.40 -9.52
N GLN A 104 -1.79 -0.40 -9.34
CA GLN A 104 -1.18 -0.20 -8.02
C GLN A 104 -1.44 1.21 -7.42
N PHE A 105 -1.76 2.21 -8.26
CA PHE A 105 -2.09 3.57 -7.82
C PHE A 105 -3.57 3.92 -8.01
N LEU A 106 -4.34 3.05 -8.66
CA LEU A 106 -5.70 3.34 -9.08
C LEU A 106 -6.60 3.78 -7.90
N PRO A 107 -6.65 3.09 -6.74
CA PRO A 107 -7.51 3.54 -5.64
C PRO A 107 -7.15 4.93 -5.11
N ALA A 108 -5.85 5.24 -5.02
CA ALA A 108 -5.35 6.54 -4.55
C ALA A 108 -5.64 7.67 -5.56
N ILE A 109 -5.79 7.36 -6.85
CA ILE A 109 -6.22 8.31 -7.88
C ILE A 109 -7.74 8.47 -7.84
N VAL A 110 -8.49 7.36 -7.78
CA VAL A 110 -9.96 7.35 -7.76
C VAL A 110 -10.50 8.16 -6.58
N VAL A 111 -9.85 8.07 -5.41
CA VAL A 111 -10.29 8.81 -4.21
C VAL A 111 -10.29 10.34 -4.40
N LEU A 112 -9.46 10.88 -5.31
CA LEU A 112 -9.43 12.32 -5.62
C LEU A 112 -10.76 12.85 -6.17
N PHE A 113 -11.57 11.96 -6.74
CA PHE A 113 -12.85 12.28 -7.37
C PHE A 113 -14.04 11.91 -6.47
N LEU A 114 -13.78 11.43 -5.25
CA LEU A 114 -14.80 10.92 -4.34
C LEU A 114 -14.90 11.75 -3.06
N ARG A 115 -15.99 11.56 -2.33
CA ARG A 115 -16.19 12.18 -1.02
C ARG A 115 -15.68 11.26 0.08
N VAL A 116 -14.74 11.72 0.89
CA VAL A 116 -14.24 10.96 2.03
C VAL A 116 -14.56 11.78 3.26
N THR A 117 -15.67 11.44 3.92
CA THR A 117 -16.24 12.29 4.97
C THR A 117 -16.14 11.70 6.38
N THR A 118 -15.86 10.41 6.50
CA THR A 118 -15.70 9.69 7.77
C THR A 118 -14.27 9.24 7.96
N TRP A 119 -13.84 9.13 9.22
CA TRP A 119 -12.53 8.56 9.55
C TRP A 119 -12.43 7.11 9.08
N ARG A 120 -13.54 6.35 9.15
CA ARG A 120 -13.60 4.96 8.72
C ARG A 120 -13.38 4.82 7.22
N ALA A 121 -13.97 5.72 6.42
CA ALA A 121 -13.69 5.80 4.98
C ALA A 121 -12.22 6.16 4.70
N VAL A 122 -11.59 7.04 5.49
CA VAL A 122 -10.15 7.33 5.36
C VAL A 122 -9.32 6.07 5.55
N VAL A 123 -9.58 5.30 6.62
CA VAL A 123 -8.82 4.07 6.89
C VAL A 123 -9.07 3.03 5.80
N ALA A 124 -10.32 2.84 5.38
CA ALA A 124 -10.68 1.86 4.34
C ALA A 124 -10.05 2.21 2.98
N TRP A 125 -10.08 3.47 2.54
CA TRP A 125 -9.41 3.92 1.31
C TRP A 125 -7.88 3.83 1.41
N SER A 126 -7.32 4.14 2.58
CA SER A 126 -5.87 4.01 2.82
C SER A 126 -5.45 2.55 2.72
N LEU A 127 -6.20 1.65 3.35
CA LEU A 127 -5.97 0.22 3.27
C LEU A 127 -6.10 -0.28 1.83
N LEU A 128 -7.19 0.06 1.14
CA LEU A 128 -7.42 -0.32 -0.26
C LEU A 128 -6.26 0.13 -1.17
N SER A 129 -5.78 1.36 -0.97
CA SER A 129 -4.66 1.92 -1.74
C SER A 129 -3.35 1.19 -1.46
N VAL A 130 -3.04 0.88 -0.19
CA VAL A 130 -1.83 0.13 0.18
C VAL A 130 -1.91 -1.31 -0.34
N LEU A 131 -3.05 -1.99 -0.21
CA LEU A 131 -3.23 -3.36 -0.71
C LEU A 131 -3.10 -3.42 -2.24
N ALA A 132 -3.71 -2.49 -2.97
CA ALA A 132 -3.56 -2.40 -4.42
C ALA A 132 -2.11 -2.11 -4.81
N PHE A 133 -1.44 -1.20 -4.09
CA PHE A 133 -0.03 -0.92 -4.30
C PHE A 133 0.82 -2.19 -4.13
N MET A 134 0.58 -2.96 -3.07
CA MET A 134 1.29 -4.21 -2.81
C MET A 134 1.04 -5.29 -3.88
N LEU A 135 -0.22 -5.47 -4.30
CA LEU A 135 -0.56 -6.46 -5.33
C LEU A 135 -0.03 -6.09 -6.72
N GLY A 136 -0.06 -4.80 -7.05
CA GLY A 136 0.34 -4.27 -8.35
C GLY A 136 1.87 -4.17 -8.53
N ASN A 137 2.63 -4.19 -7.44
CA ASN A 137 4.07 -3.99 -7.47
C ASN A 137 4.82 -5.31 -7.70
N SER A 138 5.75 -5.31 -8.66
CA SER A 138 6.57 -6.48 -9.01
C SER A 138 7.59 -6.85 -7.93
N VAL A 139 7.95 -5.93 -7.03
CA VAL A 139 8.96 -6.14 -6.00
C VAL A 139 8.30 -6.42 -4.65
N TYR A 140 7.74 -7.62 -4.48
CA TYR A 140 7.06 -8.00 -3.23
C TYR A 140 8.02 -8.21 -2.06
N SER A 141 7.74 -7.64 -0.88
CA SER A 141 8.48 -7.95 0.35
C SER A 141 7.55 -8.53 1.42
N PRO A 142 7.92 -9.65 2.07
CA PRO A 142 7.26 -10.15 3.27
C PRO A 142 6.93 -9.09 4.33
N GLN A 143 7.81 -8.10 4.46
CA GLN A 143 7.72 -7.06 5.49
C GLN A 143 6.59 -6.06 5.23
N TRP A 144 6.02 -6.03 4.03
CA TRP A 144 4.91 -5.14 3.71
C TRP A 144 3.70 -5.34 4.63
N LEU A 145 3.50 -6.57 5.14
CA LEU A 145 2.44 -6.87 6.10
C LEU A 145 2.43 -5.92 7.30
N LEU A 146 3.60 -5.66 7.89
CA LEU A 146 3.71 -4.91 9.16
C LEU A 146 3.09 -3.52 9.06
N TRP A 147 2.94 -3.03 7.83
CA TRP A 147 2.42 -1.72 7.50
C TRP A 147 0.92 -1.71 7.21
N VAL A 148 0.37 -2.87 6.85
CA VAL A 148 -1.07 -3.06 6.62
C VAL A 148 -1.78 -3.42 7.92
N ALA A 149 -1.13 -4.18 8.80
CA ALA A 149 -1.72 -4.68 10.04
C ALA A 149 -2.40 -3.60 10.91
N PRO A 150 -1.82 -2.40 11.13
CA PRO A 150 -2.50 -1.35 11.89
C PRO A 150 -3.81 -0.90 11.22
N LEU A 151 -3.82 -0.76 9.89
CA LEU A 151 -5.02 -0.35 9.14
C LEU A 151 -6.10 -1.43 9.21
N LEU A 152 -5.71 -2.70 9.12
CA LEU A 152 -6.64 -3.84 9.23
C LEU A 152 -7.30 -3.89 10.60
N LEU A 153 -6.52 -3.71 11.67
CA LEU A 153 -7.04 -3.67 13.04
C LEU A 153 -8.04 -2.53 13.25
N LEU A 154 -7.79 -1.37 12.65
CA LEU A 154 -8.69 -0.20 12.76
C LEU A 154 -10.03 -0.38 12.04
N ILE A 155 -10.12 -1.26 11.04
CA ILE A 155 -11.38 -1.53 10.32
C ILE A 155 -12.02 -2.88 10.67
N ALA A 156 -11.33 -3.72 11.44
CA ALA A 156 -11.85 -5.01 11.86
C ALA A 156 -13.07 -4.80 12.76
N THR A 157 -14.21 -5.36 12.37
CA THR A 157 -15.47 -5.22 13.12
C THR A 157 -16.11 -6.55 13.49
N SER A 158 -15.64 -7.65 12.90
CA SER A 158 -16.15 -9.00 13.13
C SER A 158 -15.07 -9.95 13.63
N ARG A 159 -15.49 -11.07 14.22
CA ARG A 159 -14.57 -12.16 14.61
C ARG A 159 -13.80 -12.73 13.42
N LEU A 160 -14.44 -12.75 12.25
CA LEU A 160 -13.80 -13.17 11.00
C LEU A 160 -12.67 -12.20 10.61
N ASP A 161 -12.88 -10.90 10.74
CA ASP A 161 -11.85 -9.91 10.45
C ASP A 161 -10.63 -10.10 11.36
N VAL A 162 -10.86 -10.30 12.67
CA VAL A 162 -9.80 -10.59 13.63
C VAL A 162 -9.07 -11.87 13.25
N LEU A 163 -9.80 -12.94 12.91
CA LEU A 163 -9.21 -14.20 12.45
C LEU A 163 -8.34 -13.99 11.21
N LEU A 164 -8.82 -13.24 10.21
CA LEU A 164 -8.06 -12.94 9.00
C LEU A 164 -6.77 -12.18 9.32
N VAL A 165 -6.82 -11.18 10.22
CA VAL A 165 -5.61 -10.46 10.67
C VAL A 165 -4.64 -11.41 11.35
N LEU A 166 -5.11 -12.28 12.25
CA LEU A 166 -4.26 -13.25 12.95
C LEU A 166 -3.63 -14.24 11.96
N THR A 167 -4.43 -14.82 11.05
CA THR A 167 -3.94 -15.71 9.99
C THR A 167 -2.88 -15.03 9.15
N PHE A 168 -3.10 -13.77 8.76
CA PHE A 168 -2.14 -13.01 7.94
C PHE A 168 -0.81 -12.79 8.66
N ASN A 169 -0.86 -12.43 9.96
CA ASN A 169 0.33 -12.24 10.79
C ASN A 169 1.09 -13.55 11.01
N CYS A 170 0.40 -14.62 11.40
CA CYS A 170 1.02 -15.93 11.58
C CYS A 170 1.66 -16.44 10.28
N SER A 171 0.92 -16.38 9.16
CA SER A 171 1.42 -16.79 7.85
C SER A 171 2.65 -16.00 7.43
N THR A 172 2.72 -14.70 7.74
CA THR A 172 3.90 -13.90 7.41
C THR A 172 5.10 -14.23 8.27
N ILE A 173 4.94 -14.45 9.58
CA ILE A 173 6.05 -14.89 10.45
C ILE A 173 6.57 -16.25 10.00
N LEU A 174 5.66 -17.16 9.62
CA LEU A 174 6.00 -18.46 9.06
C LEU A 174 6.74 -18.32 7.73
N MET A 175 6.31 -17.42 6.85
CA MET A 175 6.98 -17.12 5.58
C MET A 175 8.39 -16.55 5.83
N PHE A 176 8.50 -15.52 6.67
CA PHE A 176 9.74 -14.86 7.04
C PHE A 176 9.69 -14.39 8.51
N PRO A 177 10.67 -14.77 9.34
CA PRO A 177 11.94 -15.39 8.95
C PRO A 177 11.91 -16.93 8.83
N VAL A 178 10.86 -17.64 9.26
CA VAL A 178 10.97 -19.09 9.53
C VAL A 178 11.23 -19.95 8.27
N ALA A 179 10.32 -19.96 7.30
CA ALA A 179 10.44 -20.79 6.11
C ALA A 179 11.59 -20.31 5.21
N PHE A 180 11.70 -18.99 5.02
CA PHE A 180 12.74 -18.40 4.19
C PHE A 180 14.16 -18.82 4.61
N HIS A 181 14.49 -18.79 5.92
CA HIS A 181 15.83 -19.17 6.38
C HIS A 181 16.07 -20.69 6.33
N ARG A 182 15.01 -21.51 6.35
CA ARG A 182 15.14 -22.98 6.32
C ARG A 182 15.24 -23.55 4.91
N THR A 183 14.44 -23.03 3.97
CA THR A 183 14.26 -23.63 2.64
C THR A 183 14.47 -22.64 1.50
N GLY A 184 14.87 -21.40 1.79
CA GLY A 184 14.92 -20.34 0.78
C GLY A 184 13.52 -19.93 0.30
N SER A 185 13.48 -19.20 -0.82
CA SER A 185 12.25 -18.73 -1.45
C SER A 185 11.44 -19.82 -2.18
N ASP A 186 12.06 -20.97 -2.42
CA ASP A 186 11.51 -21.99 -3.33
C ASP A 186 10.94 -23.20 -2.58
N GLY A 187 11.11 -23.24 -1.25
CA GLY A 187 10.54 -24.29 -0.43
C GLY A 187 9.01 -24.26 -0.45
N GLY A 188 8.38 -25.43 -0.54
CA GLY A 188 6.90 -25.55 -0.61
C GLY A 188 6.17 -24.83 0.54
N TRP A 189 6.75 -24.80 1.74
CA TRP A 189 6.22 -24.04 2.88
C TRP A 189 6.21 -22.53 2.66
N PHE A 190 7.26 -21.99 2.03
CA PHE A 190 7.34 -20.58 1.70
C PHE A 190 6.27 -20.22 0.66
N VAL A 191 6.15 -21.03 -0.39
CA VAL A 191 5.13 -20.85 -1.44
C VAL A 191 3.71 -20.92 -0.87
N ALA A 192 3.44 -21.90 0.00
CA ALA A 192 2.13 -22.03 0.66
C ALA A 192 1.80 -20.80 1.52
N ALA A 193 2.78 -20.25 2.25
CA ALA A 193 2.59 -19.05 3.05
C ALA A 193 2.35 -17.80 2.18
N VAL A 194 3.06 -17.67 1.04
CA VAL A 194 2.80 -16.63 0.05
C VAL A 194 1.38 -16.72 -0.51
N ALA A 195 0.95 -17.91 -0.92
CA ALA A 195 -0.39 -18.13 -1.45
C ALA A 195 -1.48 -17.79 -0.41
N CYS A 196 -1.28 -18.22 0.85
CA CYS A 196 -2.15 -17.87 1.97
C CYS A 196 -2.22 -16.35 2.17
N ASN A 197 -1.07 -15.66 2.16
CA ASN A 197 -1.00 -14.21 2.30
C ASN A 197 -1.72 -13.48 1.16
N LEU A 198 -1.52 -13.90 -0.09
CA LEU A 198 -2.21 -13.33 -1.24
C LEU A 198 -3.72 -13.54 -1.16
N ALA A 199 -4.18 -14.72 -0.76
CA ALA A 199 -5.60 -14.98 -0.55
C ALA A 199 -6.21 -14.04 0.51
N VAL A 200 -5.54 -13.87 1.65
CA VAL A 200 -5.99 -12.95 2.71
C VAL A 200 -5.99 -11.50 2.23
N VAL A 201 -4.97 -11.07 1.51
CA VAL A 201 -4.91 -9.73 0.89
C VAL A 201 -6.06 -9.51 -0.08
N LEU A 202 -6.38 -10.47 -0.94
CA LEU A 202 -7.49 -10.39 -1.88
C LEU A 202 -8.84 -10.30 -1.15
N ILE A 203 -9.04 -11.10 -0.09
CA ILE A 203 -10.23 -11.01 0.76
C ILE A 203 -10.35 -9.60 1.36
N TRP A 204 -9.26 -9.05 1.89
CA TRP A 204 -9.25 -7.70 2.46
C TRP A 204 -9.44 -6.61 1.43
N LEU A 205 -8.92 -6.76 0.21
CA LEU A 205 -9.15 -5.84 -0.89
C LEU A 205 -10.65 -5.74 -1.20
N VAL A 206 -11.31 -6.90 -1.36
CA VAL A 206 -12.74 -7.00 -1.59
C VAL A 206 -13.52 -6.39 -0.42
N ARG A 207 -13.26 -6.82 0.82
CA ARG A 207 -13.92 -6.28 2.02
C ARG A 207 -13.76 -4.77 2.15
N SER A 208 -12.58 -4.22 1.88
CA SER A 208 -12.32 -2.78 1.93
C SER A 208 -13.14 -2.03 0.88
N ALA A 209 -13.27 -2.58 -0.33
CA ALA A 209 -14.10 -1.99 -1.37
C ALA A 209 -15.59 -1.98 -0.98
N TRP A 210 -16.09 -3.05 -0.34
CA TRP A 210 -17.45 -3.09 0.21
C TRP A 210 -17.67 -2.03 1.30
N LEU A 211 -16.75 -1.95 2.26
CA LEU A 211 -16.83 -0.94 3.33
C LEU A 211 -16.82 0.49 2.77
N VAL A 212 -15.96 0.76 1.78
CA VAL A 212 -15.93 2.03 1.07
C VAL A 212 -17.28 2.33 0.41
N ARG A 213 -17.87 1.34 -0.29
CA ARG A 213 -19.17 1.49 -0.94
C ARG A 213 -20.26 1.83 0.08
N ASP A 214 -20.33 1.10 1.19
CA ASP A 214 -21.37 1.30 2.21
C ASP A 214 -21.26 2.71 2.81
N GLU A 215 -20.05 3.17 3.12
CA GLU A 215 -19.80 4.54 3.60
C GLU A 215 -20.20 5.63 2.59
N GLN A 216 -20.11 5.37 1.28
CA GLN A 216 -20.60 6.30 0.26
C GLN A 216 -22.13 6.29 0.15
N VAL A 217 -22.76 5.12 0.21
CA VAL A 217 -24.21 4.96 0.00
C VAL A 217 -25.01 5.48 1.19
N SER A 218 -24.54 5.27 2.43
CA SER A 218 -25.29 5.61 3.64
C SER A 218 -25.46 7.12 3.89
N ARG A 219 -24.89 8.01 3.05
CA ARG A 219 -25.00 9.46 3.24
C ARG A 219 -25.75 10.11 2.06
N PRO A 220 -27.05 10.44 2.23
CA PRO A 220 -27.80 11.13 1.18
C PRO A 220 -27.16 12.48 0.86
N VAL A 221 -27.14 12.82 -0.43
CA VAL A 221 -26.69 14.10 -0.96
C VAL A 221 -27.63 15.19 -0.45
N GLY A 222 -27.37 15.73 0.74
CA GLY A 222 -28.22 16.78 1.33
C GLY A 222 -28.17 16.89 2.85
N SER A 223 -27.66 15.90 3.59
CA SER A 223 -27.39 16.07 5.01
C SER A 223 -26.13 16.92 5.19
N GLN A 224 -26.31 18.24 5.31
CA GLN A 224 -25.22 19.11 5.73
C GLN A 224 -24.73 18.69 7.13
N PRO A 225 -23.41 18.75 7.38
CA PRO A 225 -22.84 18.50 8.70
C PRO A 225 -23.21 19.59 9.72
#